data_AF-A0A929XE22-F1
#
_entry.id   AF-A0A929XE22-F1
#
_cell.length_a   1.000
_cell.length_b   1.000
_cell.length_c   1.000
_cell.angle_alpha   90.00
_cell.angle_beta   90.00
_cell.angle_gamma   90.00
#
_symmetry.space_group_name_H-M   'P 1'
#
loop_
_entity.id
_entity.type
_entity.pdbx_description
1 polymer ?
#
loop_
_entity_poly.entity_id
_entity_poly.type
_entity_poly.pdbx_seq_one_letter_code
_entity_poly.pdbx_strand_id
1 'polypeptide(L)'
;MKVKKIKVSNYLTKSNLPGFDFVINPYVGCSHACKYCYASFMKKFSNHKENWGEFVDIKLTTKAIDIKKIEYKNIFMSSVTDCYNIKEKDYLITRNILEELKNSHCNLTISTKASLILRDIDILKEFKNLRVCISINTIDEKFKSDMDKASTIKERLNTLKTLHDNNIYTIAFVSPIFPYISEVQKIIEISKDYIDEYWFENLKLRGDYKKPILNYINYKYKDLYPKYIDIYFNNNMSYWKDLSLKIEDICNKYNLKYKIFWNNKKKEEKLILKQESFKLF
;
A
#
# COMPACT_ATOMS: atom_id res chain seq x y z
N MET A 1 15.22 -2.89 17.81
CA MET A 1 15.02 -2.10 16.58
C MET A 1 15.98 -0.91 16.62
N LYS A 2 16.78 -0.70 15.58
CA LYS A 2 17.72 0.41 15.45
C LYS A 2 17.00 1.66 14.97
N VAL A 3 17.28 2.80 15.60
CA VAL A 3 16.65 4.08 15.26
C VAL A 3 17.74 5.11 15.04
N LYS A 4 17.68 5.85 13.94
CA LYS A 4 18.60 6.97 13.67
C LYS A 4 17.82 8.21 13.24
N LYS A 5 18.40 9.38 13.50
CA LYS A 5 17.95 10.64 12.91
C LYS A 5 18.86 10.96 11.71
N ILE A 6 18.28 11.23 10.55
CA ILE A 6 19.02 11.60 9.34
C ILE A 6 18.57 12.97 8.85
N LYS A 7 19.51 13.81 8.42
CA LYS A 7 19.21 15.11 7.81
C LYS A 7 18.88 14.91 6.34
N VAL A 8 17.81 15.54 5.86
CA VAL A 8 17.42 15.56 4.44
C VAL A 8 17.18 16.99 3.98
N SER A 9 17.34 17.22 2.67
CA SER A 9 17.17 18.56 2.08
C SER A 9 15.71 19.02 2.06
N ASN A 10 14.75 18.09 1.95
CA ASN A 10 13.31 18.30 2.11
C ASN A 10 12.59 16.92 2.18
N TYR A 11 11.28 16.94 2.45
CA TYR A 11 10.44 15.74 2.46
C TYR A 11 9.88 15.31 1.09
N LEU A 12 9.87 16.20 0.10
CA LEU A 12 9.18 16.05 -1.18
C LEU A 12 10.11 15.47 -2.26
N THR A 13 9.83 14.26 -2.71
CA THR A 13 10.60 13.62 -3.80
C THR A 13 9.73 13.48 -5.05
N LYS A 14 10.27 13.79 -6.23
CA LYS A 14 9.56 13.54 -7.49
C LYS A 14 9.24 12.05 -7.63
N SER A 15 8.00 11.74 -8.01
CA SER A 15 7.49 10.37 -8.04
C SER A 15 7.62 9.76 -9.43
N ASN A 16 7.90 8.45 -9.46
CA ASN A 16 7.72 7.59 -10.63
C ASN A 16 6.47 6.70 -10.51
N LEU A 17 5.68 6.85 -9.44
CA LEU A 17 4.43 6.12 -9.27
C LEU A 17 3.39 6.66 -10.27
N PRO A 18 2.71 5.79 -11.04
CA PRO A 18 1.66 6.22 -11.95
C PRO A 18 0.59 7.05 -11.25
N GLY A 19 0.30 8.24 -11.79
CA GLY A 19 -0.73 9.14 -11.27
C GLY A 19 -0.32 10.01 -10.07
N PHE A 20 0.95 9.95 -9.64
CA PHE A 20 1.46 10.82 -8.57
C PHE A 20 2.64 11.65 -9.04
N ASP A 21 2.61 12.94 -8.78
CA ASP A 21 3.68 13.89 -9.11
C ASP A 21 4.83 13.79 -8.09
N PHE A 22 4.48 13.63 -6.81
CA PHE A 22 5.43 13.59 -5.71
C PHE A 22 5.13 12.45 -4.72
N VAL A 23 6.16 12.03 -4.01
CA VAL A 23 6.04 11.17 -2.84
C VAL A 23 6.63 11.85 -1.62
N ILE A 24 6.03 11.57 -0.46
CA ILE A 24 6.56 11.91 0.85
C ILE A 24 6.78 10.62 1.63
N ASN A 25 8.02 10.39 2.03
CA ASN A 25 8.39 9.24 2.87
C ASN A 25 9.07 9.80 4.13
N PRO A 26 8.31 10.01 5.23
CA PRO A 26 8.84 10.64 6.46
C PRO A 26 9.96 9.84 7.12
N TYR A 27 10.05 8.55 6.79
CA TYR A 27 11.00 7.61 7.37
C TYR A 27 11.74 6.81 6.28
N VAL A 28 12.83 6.15 6.65
CA VAL A 28 13.46 5.05 5.90
C VAL A 28 13.42 3.79 6.77
N GLY A 29 13.09 2.63 6.19
CA GLY A 29 12.75 1.45 6.99
C GLY A 29 11.30 1.51 7.49
N CYS A 30 10.86 0.48 8.21
CA CYS A 30 9.50 0.39 8.72
C CYS A 30 9.40 -0.68 9.81
N SER A 31 8.82 -0.35 10.97
CA SER A 31 8.68 -1.28 12.10
C SER A 31 7.61 -2.36 11.90
N HIS A 32 6.77 -2.25 10.86
CA HIS A 32 5.77 -3.28 10.54
C HIS A 32 6.40 -4.60 10.07
N ALA A 33 7.65 -4.55 9.58
CA ALA A 33 8.44 -5.75 9.28
C ALA A 33 7.73 -6.77 8.38
N CYS A 34 6.92 -6.32 7.41
CA CYS A 34 6.16 -7.25 6.56
C CYS A 34 7.11 -8.19 5.79
N LYS A 35 6.89 -9.50 5.87
CA LYS A 35 7.72 -10.51 5.18
C LYS A 35 7.71 -10.36 3.67
N TYR A 36 6.64 -9.80 3.10
CA TYR A 36 6.45 -9.57 1.66
C TYR A 36 6.79 -8.14 1.22
N CYS A 37 7.40 -7.31 2.08
CA CYS A 37 7.55 -5.89 1.82
C CYS A 37 8.44 -5.63 0.62
N TYR A 38 7.87 -5.07 -0.44
CA TYR A 38 8.65 -4.72 -1.61
C TYR A 38 9.73 -3.68 -1.30
N ALA A 39 9.48 -2.76 -0.35
CA ALA A 39 10.41 -1.71 0.03
C ALA A 39 11.69 -2.22 0.70
N SER A 40 11.84 -3.53 0.95
CA SER A 40 13.10 -4.11 1.43
C SER A 40 14.30 -3.76 0.54
N PHE A 41 14.07 -3.51 -0.76
CA PHE A 41 15.12 -3.06 -1.68
C PHE A 41 15.78 -1.74 -1.24
N MET A 42 15.10 -0.91 -0.44
CA MET A 42 15.62 0.36 0.06
C MET A 42 16.88 0.18 0.91
N LYS A 43 17.12 -1.02 1.46
CA LYS A 43 18.38 -1.34 2.16
C LYS A 43 19.62 -1.08 1.31
N LYS A 44 19.52 -1.24 -0.02
CA LYS A 44 20.62 -0.97 -0.96
C LYS A 44 21.04 0.50 -0.98
N PHE A 45 20.15 1.40 -0.52
CA PHE A 45 20.34 2.85 -0.54
C PHE A 45 20.50 3.46 0.85
N SER A 46 20.24 2.71 1.93
CA SER A 46 20.26 3.24 3.30
C SER A 46 21.52 2.88 4.11
N ASN A 47 22.43 2.06 3.55
CA ASN A 47 23.64 1.59 4.23
C ASN A 47 23.37 0.88 5.58
N HIS A 48 22.23 0.19 5.67
CA HIS A 48 21.84 -0.61 6.84
C HIS A 48 22.27 -2.07 6.70
N LYS A 49 22.89 -2.59 7.75
CA LYS A 49 23.23 -4.03 7.86
C LYS A 49 22.07 -4.83 8.46
N GLU A 50 21.21 -4.18 9.24
CA GLU A 50 20.05 -4.78 9.93
C GLU A 50 19.02 -5.32 8.93
N ASN A 51 18.22 -6.31 9.33
CA ASN A 51 17.17 -6.83 8.45
C ASN A 51 16.08 -5.78 8.21
N TRP A 52 15.37 -5.88 7.08
CA TRP A 52 14.19 -5.06 6.86
C TRP A 52 13.17 -5.35 7.97
N GLY A 53 12.63 -4.30 8.59
CA GLY A 53 11.80 -4.45 9.79
C GLY A 53 12.50 -4.19 11.11
N GLU A 54 13.84 -4.15 11.12
CA GLU A 54 14.63 -3.99 12.34
C GLU A 54 15.25 -2.59 12.50
N PHE A 55 15.00 -1.69 11.55
CA PHE A 55 15.45 -0.30 11.62
C PHE A 55 14.39 0.69 11.14
N VAL A 56 14.46 1.92 11.67
CA VAL A 56 13.72 3.09 11.22
C VAL A 56 14.64 4.32 11.32
N ASP A 57 14.88 4.99 10.19
CA ASP A 57 15.52 6.30 10.18
C ASP A 57 14.46 7.40 10.11
N ILE A 58 14.55 8.36 11.01
CA ILE A 58 13.69 9.53 11.11
C ILE A 58 14.30 10.63 10.26
N LYS A 59 13.58 11.06 9.22
CA LYS A 59 14.05 12.17 8.39
C LYS A 59 13.73 13.50 9.07
N LEU A 60 14.77 14.30 9.24
CA LEU A 60 14.68 15.64 9.79
C LEU A 60 15.11 16.66 8.75
N THR A 61 14.36 17.74 8.65
CA THR A 61 14.72 18.90 7.85
C THR A 61 14.20 20.15 8.53
N THR A 62 14.89 21.27 8.31
CA THR A 62 14.42 22.60 8.71
C THR A 62 13.73 23.32 7.57
N LYS A 63 13.71 22.73 6.37
CA LYS A 63 13.11 23.32 5.19
C LYS A 63 11.64 22.95 5.11
N ALA A 64 10.78 23.95 5.25
CA ALA A 64 9.33 23.80 5.04
C ALA A 64 9.02 23.31 3.62
N ILE A 65 7.91 22.60 3.49
CA ILE A 65 7.40 22.17 2.20
C ILE A 65 6.95 23.40 1.41
N ASP A 66 7.43 23.50 0.17
CA ASP A 66 7.05 24.56 -0.76
C ASP A 66 5.64 24.29 -1.30
N ILE A 67 4.63 24.88 -0.65
CA ILE A 67 3.21 24.67 -0.96
C ILE A 67 2.87 25.03 -2.40
N LYS A 68 3.54 26.04 -2.98
CA LYS A 68 3.30 26.44 -4.38
C LYS A 68 3.69 25.34 -5.36
N LYS A 69 4.70 24.52 -5.05
CA LYS A 69 5.14 23.42 -5.92
C LYS A 69 4.18 22.23 -5.96
N ILE A 70 3.34 22.10 -4.94
CA ILE A 70 2.42 20.97 -4.78
C ILE A 70 0.96 21.35 -5.01
N GLU A 71 0.69 22.60 -5.35
CA GLU A 71 -0.66 23.08 -5.64
C GLU A 71 -1.27 22.29 -6.80
N TYR A 72 -2.45 21.69 -6.56
CA TYR A 72 -3.15 20.80 -7.49
C TYR A 72 -2.36 19.58 -7.97
N LYS A 73 -1.26 19.22 -7.27
CA LYS A 73 -0.46 18.03 -7.56
C LYS A 73 -0.90 16.84 -6.75
N ASN A 74 -0.71 15.65 -7.32
CA ASN A 74 -0.99 14.39 -6.65
C ASN A 74 0.22 13.97 -5.82
N ILE A 75 0.03 13.85 -4.50
CA ILE A 75 1.07 13.45 -3.56
C ILE A 75 0.72 12.09 -2.97
N PHE A 76 1.66 11.15 -3.01
CA PHE A 76 1.55 9.89 -2.30
C PHE A 76 2.45 9.86 -1.07
N MET A 77 1.85 9.74 0.11
CA MET A 77 2.59 9.58 1.36
C MET A 77 2.73 8.09 1.69
N SER A 78 3.96 7.68 2.06
CA SER A 78 4.33 6.30 2.41
C SER A 78 4.40 5.32 1.25
N SER A 79 5.16 5.66 0.21
CA SER A 79 5.43 4.70 -0.86
C SER A 79 6.37 3.58 -0.39
N VAL A 80 7.47 3.90 0.28
CA VAL A 80 8.54 2.93 0.64
C VAL A 80 8.83 2.84 2.14
N THR A 81 7.87 3.26 2.95
CA THR A 81 7.87 3.18 4.41
C THR A 81 6.42 3.14 4.90
N ASP A 82 6.18 3.23 6.19
CA ASP A 82 4.86 3.54 6.74
C ASP A 82 4.96 4.81 7.61
N CYS A 83 4.24 5.86 7.22
CA CYS A 83 4.20 7.15 7.91
C CYS A 83 3.66 7.05 9.34
N TYR A 84 2.90 6.01 9.66
CA TYR A 84 2.34 5.76 11.00
C TYR A 84 2.94 4.53 11.67
N ASN A 85 4.18 4.18 11.31
CA ASN A 85 4.94 3.17 12.05
C ASN A 85 5.09 3.54 13.54
N ILE A 86 5.55 2.61 14.38
CA ILE A 86 5.53 2.80 15.85
C ILE A 86 6.31 4.04 16.32
N LYS A 87 7.32 4.49 15.58
CA LYS A 87 8.12 5.67 15.91
C LYS A 87 7.38 6.98 15.68
N GLU A 88 6.33 6.99 14.87
CA GLU A 88 5.49 8.18 14.66
C GLU A 88 4.77 8.63 15.95
N LYS A 89 4.58 7.74 16.93
CA LYS A 89 4.06 8.12 18.26
C LYS A 89 5.01 9.08 18.99
N ASP A 90 6.30 8.89 18.80
CA ASP A 90 7.35 9.60 19.53
C ASP A 90 7.81 10.88 18.79
N TYR A 91 7.92 10.79 17.45
CA TYR A 91 8.58 11.83 16.64
C TYR A 91 7.63 12.78 15.92
N LEU A 92 6.36 12.40 15.74
CA LEU A 92 5.33 13.25 15.12
C LEU A 92 5.72 13.81 13.73
N ILE A 93 6.59 13.14 12.97
CA ILE A 93 7.07 13.67 11.68
C ILE A 93 5.91 13.74 10.69
N THR A 94 5.09 12.69 10.63
CA THR A 94 3.92 12.67 9.76
C THR A 94 2.91 13.71 10.19
N ARG A 95 2.63 13.84 11.49
CA ARG A 95 1.74 14.90 12.00
C ARG A 95 2.24 16.30 11.60
N ASN A 96 3.52 16.60 11.80
CA ASN A 96 4.11 17.89 11.44
C ASN A 96 4.02 18.17 9.93
N ILE A 97 4.26 17.15 9.10
CA ILE A 97 4.06 17.26 7.64
C ILE A 97 2.59 17.54 7.31
N LEU A 98 1.64 16.88 7.99
CA LEU A 98 0.22 17.14 7.76
C LEU A 98 -0.16 18.58 8.17
N GLU A 99 0.39 19.11 9.26
CA GLU A 99 0.20 20.51 9.67
C GLU A 99 0.71 21.50 8.62
N GLU A 100 1.87 21.23 8.00
CA GLU A 100 2.37 22.06 6.90
C GLU A 100 1.47 21.99 5.66
N LEU A 101 0.87 20.83 5.40
CA LEU A 101 0.11 20.55 4.17
C LEU A 101 -1.39 20.89 4.25
N LYS A 102 -1.99 20.99 5.44
CA LYS A 102 -3.45 21.01 5.61
C LYS A 102 -4.17 22.14 4.86
N ASN A 103 -3.52 23.28 4.71
CA ASN A 103 -4.05 24.45 3.99
C ASN A 103 -3.67 24.48 2.49
N SER A 104 -3.03 23.43 1.98
CA SER A 104 -2.67 23.33 0.56
C SER A 104 -3.82 22.79 -0.30
N HIS A 105 -3.80 23.11 -1.59
CA HIS A 105 -4.71 22.54 -2.59
C HIS A 105 -4.15 21.27 -3.25
N CYS A 106 -3.24 20.55 -2.59
CA CYS A 106 -2.73 19.30 -3.12
C CYS A 106 -3.78 18.18 -3.01
N ASN A 107 -3.64 17.15 -3.85
CA ASN A 107 -4.39 15.91 -3.74
C ASN A 107 -3.54 14.90 -2.96
N LEU A 108 -3.79 14.75 -1.66
CA LEU A 108 -3.00 13.90 -0.78
C LEU A 108 -3.61 12.49 -0.71
N THR A 109 -2.81 11.47 -1.01
CA THR A 109 -3.13 10.07 -0.70
C THR A 109 -2.15 9.54 0.34
N ILE A 110 -2.67 9.08 1.47
CA ILE A 110 -1.87 8.49 2.55
C ILE A 110 -2.07 6.99 2.56
N SER A 111 -0.98 6.21 2.61
CA SER A 111 -1.03 4.75 2.77
C SER A 111 -0.45 4.32 4.11
N THR A 112 -1.17 3.47 4.86
CA THR A 112 -0.67 2.88 6.11
C THR A 112 -1.31 1.53 6.43
N LYS A 113 -0.73 0.80 7.39
CA LYS A 113 -1.32 -0.37 8.06
C LYS A 113 -1.62 -0.13 9.55
N ALA A 114 -1.45 1.09 10.04
CA ALA A 114 -1.54 1.40 11.46
C ALA A 114 -2.80 2.23 11.79
N SER A 115 -3.47 1.85 12.88
CA SER A 115 -4.58 2.61 13.48
C SER A 115 -4.15 3.95 14.09
N LEU A 116 -2.84 4.20 14.21
CA LEU A 116 -2.29 5.44 14.75
C LEU A 116 -2.72 6.69 13.95
N ILE A 117 -3.07 6.53 12.67
CA ILE A 117 -3.63 7.60 11.85
C ILE A 117 -4.87 8.26 12.47
N LEU A 118 -5.63 7.54 13.30
CA LEU A 118 -6.81 8.06 13.98
C LEU A 118 -6.48 9.19 14.97
N ARG A 119 -5.24 9.26 15.47
CA ARG A 119 -4.75 10.36 16.32
C ARG A 119 -4.87 11.71 15.61
N ASP A 120 -4.66 11.72 14.30
CA ASP A 120 -4.53 12.94 13.51
C ASP A 120 -5.82 13.28 12.74
N ILE A 121 -6.96 12.69 13.11
CA ILE A 121 -8.27 12.97 12.49
C ILE A 121 -8.59 14.48 12.52
N ASP A 122 -8.20 15.17 13.59
CA ASP A 122 -8.35 16.62 13.73
C ASP A 122 -7.74 17.37 12.53
N ILE A 123 -6.51 17.00 12.13
CA ILE A 123 -5.82 17.61 10.99
C ILE A 123 -6.33 17.06 9.66
N LEU A 124 -6.60 15.76 9.58
CA LEU A 124 -7.03 15.11 8.34
C LEU A 124 -8.33 15.72 7.79
N LYS A 125 -9.23 16.16 8.68
CA LYS A 125 -10.49 16.83 8.31
C LYS A 125 -10.31 18.22 7.71
N GLU A 126 -9.15 18.86 7.88
CA GLU A 126 -8.87 20.16 7.29
C GLU A 126 -8.50 20.07 5.79
N PHE A 127 -8.16 18.88 5.29
CA PHE A 127 -7.80 18.69 3.89
C PHE A 127 -9.02 18.68 2.96
N LYS A 128 -8.96 19.48 1.89
CA LYS A 128 -10.00 19.47 0.83
C LYS A 128 -9.97 18.21 -0.03
N ASN A 129 -8.79 17.72 -0.38
CA ASN A 129 -8.60 16.59 -1.29
C ASN A 129 -7.71 15.52 -0.63
N LEU A 130 -8.29 14.76 0.31
CA LEU A 130 -7.62 13.68 1.02
C LEU A 130 -8.22 12.33 0.68
N ARG A 131 -7.34 11.34 0.48
CA ARG A 131 -7.70 9.92 0.47
C ARG A 131 -6.81 9.15 1.43
N VAL A 132 -7.42 8.28 2.23
CA VAL A 132 -6.67 7.43 3.17
C VAL A 132 -6.83 5.97 2.76
N CYS A 133 -5.69 5.33 2.54
CA CYS A 133 -5.55 3.95 2.13
C CYS A 133 -5.03 3.11 3.30
N ILE A 134 -5.85 2.14 3.74
CA ILE A 134 -5.46 1.17 4.76
C ILE A 134 -5.26 -0.19 4.10
N SER A 135 -4.08 -0.80 4.28
CA SER A 135 -3.83 -2.10 3.65
C SER A 135 -4.42 -3.27 4.45
N ILE A 136 -5.30 -4.05 3.81
CA ILE A 136 -5.94 -5.24 4.41
C ILE A 136 -5.83 -6.39 3.41
N ASN A 137 -4.85 -7.27 3.59
CA ASN A 137 -4.60 -8.38 2.66
C ASN A 137 -5.28 -9.71 3.06
N THR A 138 -5.87 -9.76 4.25
CA THR A 138 -6.53 -10.93 4.80
C THR A 138 -7.54 -10.48 5.86
N ILE A 139 -8.42 -11.39 6.27
CA ILE A 139 -9.20 -11.27 7.51
C ILE A 139 -8.79 -12.30 8.58
N ASP A 140 -7.83 -13.15 8.26
CA ASP A 140 -7.23 -14.10 9.20
C ASP A 140 -6.09 -13.42 10.00
N GLU A 141 -6.33 -13.19 11.29
CA GLU A 141 -5.34 -12.60 12.21
C GLU A 141 -4.09 -13.48 12.37
N LYS A 142 -4.20 -14.80 12.20
CA LYS A 142 -3.06 -15.72 12.26
C LYS A 142 -2.16 -15.51 11.05
N PHE A 143 -2.74 -15.49 9.83
CA PHE A 143 -2.00 -15.16 8.63
C PHE A 143 -1.39 -13.75 8.70
N LYS A 144 -2.15 -12.76 9.18
CA LYS A 144 -1.62 -11.40 9.42
C LYS A 144 -0.42 -11.43 10.35
N SER A 145 -0.50 -12.15 11.48
CA SER A 145 0.56 -12.20 12.49
C SER A 145 1.81 -12.91 11.99
N ASP A 146 1.63 -13.90 11.11
CA ASP A 146 2.74 -14.53 10.40
C ASP A 146 3.39 -13.59 9.38
N MET A 147 2.69 -12.58 8.87
CA MET A 147 3.18 -11.72 7.80
C MET A 147 3.73 -10.36 8.27
N ASP A 148 3.10 -9.68 9.23
CA ASP A 148 3.47 -8.35 9.67
C ASP A 148 3.18 -8.07 11.16
N LYS A 149 3.84 -7.03 11.68
CA LYS A 149 3.73 -6.54 13.06
C LYS A 149 2.92 -5.23 13.17
N ALA A 150 2.14 -4.88 12.15
CA ALA A 150 1.29 -3.67 12.17
C ALA A 150 0.02 -3.92 13.00
N SER A 151 -0.95 -2.99 12.94
CA SER A 151 -2.26 -3.16 13.58
C SER A 151 -2.94 -4.45 13.13
N THR A 152 -3.74 -5.02 14.02
CA THR A 152 -4.62 -6.18 13.76
C THR A 152 -5.57 -5.88 12.60
N ILE A 153 -6.08 -6.90 11.92
CA ILE A 153 -7.11 -6.73 10.88
C ILE A 153 -8.33 -6.02 11.47
N LYS A 154 -8.77 -6.41 12.67
CA LYS A 154 -9.89 -5.75 13.35
C LYS A 154 -9.65 -4.24 13.51
N GLU A 155 -8.47 -3.85 13.98
CA GLU A 155 -8.11 -2.42 14.10
C GLU A 155 -8.05 -1.72 12.74
N ARG A 156 -7.57 -2.37 11.69
CA ARG A 156 -7.53 -1.79 10.33
C ARG A 156 -8.93 -1.56 9.77
N LEU A 157 -9.84 -2.51 9.93
CA LEU A 157 -11.24 -2.38 9.52
C LEU A 157 -11.94 -1.27 10.32
N ASN A 158 -11.74 -1.23 11.64
CA ASN A 158 -12.27 -0.16 12.49
C ASN A 158 -11.68 1.20 12.11
N THR A 159 -10.40 1.26 11.73
CA THR A 159 -9.74 2.49 11.27
C THR A 159 -10.42 3.02 10.02
N LEU A 160 -10.67 2.16 9.02
CA LEU A 160 -11.42 2.55 7.82
C LEU A 160 -12.81 3.06 8.19
N LYS A 161 -13.56 2.32 9.03
CA LYS A 161 -14.89 2.74 9.45
C LYS A 161 -14.87 4.11 10.13
N THR A 162 -13.98 4.34 11.09
CA THR A 162 -13.88 5.62 11.82
C THR A 162 -13.51 6.78 10.89
N LEU A 163 -12.63 6.56 9.91
CA LEU A 163 -12.27 7.58 8.92
C LEU A 163 -13.47 7.91 8.03
N HIS A 164 -14.18 6.90 7.54
CA HIS A 164 -15.40 7.07 6.74
C HIS A 164 -16.48 7.82 7.52
N ASP A 165 -16.74 7.44 8.77
CA ASP A 165 -17.69 8.12 9.66
C ASP A 165 -17.31 9.60 9.91
N ASN A 166 -16.04 9.98 9.67
CA ASN A 166 -15.54 11.36 9.73
C ASN A 166 -15.49 12.07 8.36
N ASN A 167 -16.15 11.51 7.34
CA ASN A 167 -16.19 12.02 5.96
C ASN A 167 -14.80 12.09 5.27
N ILE A 168 -13.86 11.23 5.68
CA ILE A 168 -12.56 11.10 5.00
C ILE A 168 -12.69 9.99 3.97
N TYR A 169 -12.33 10.27 2.71
CA TYR A 169 -12.42 9.28 1.63
C TYR A 169 -11.50 8.09 1.90
N THR A 170 -12.08 6.91 2.02
CA THR A 170 -11.42 5.69 2.46
C THR A 170 -11.16 4.72 1.32
N ILE A 171 -10.01 4.04 1.40
CA ILE A 171 -9.60 3.03 0.44
C ILE A 171 -9.15 1.78 1.18
N ALA A 172 -9.84 0.65 0.99
CA ALA A 172 -9.27 -0.65 1.33
C ALA A 172 -8.27 -1.04 0.25
N PHE A 173 -6.99 -1.07 0.62
CA PHE A 173 -5.97 -1.60 -0.27
C PHE A 173 -5.69 -3.06 0.04
N VAL A 174 -6.36 -3.92 -0.70
CA VAL A 174 -6.19 -5.36 -0.65
C VAL A 174 -4.88 -5.72 -1.36
N SER A 175 -3.78 -5.49 -0.63
CA SER A 175 -2.42 -5.67 -1.12
C SER A 175 -1.44 -6.18 -0.03
N PRO A 176 -0.62 -7.19 -0.35
CA PRO A 176 -0.68 -8.00 -1.57
C PRO A 176 -1.71 -9.13 -1.41
N ILE A 177 -2.42 -9.48 -2.48
CA ILE A 177 -3.24 -10.68 -2.53
C ILE A 177 -2.33 -11.91 -2.61
N PHE A 178 -2.46 -12.80 -1.62
CA PHE A 178 -1.84 -14.11 -1.62
C PHE A 178 -2.79 -15.13 -2.27
N PRO A 179 -2.41 -15.75 -3.41
CA PRO A 179 -3.25 -16.72 -4.08
C PRO A 179 -3.82 -17.79 -3.15
N TYR A 180 -5.14 -18.01 -3.23
CA TYR A 180 -5.89 -19.01 -2.46
C TYR A 180 -5.86 -18.83 -0.93
N ILE A 181 -5.24 -17.76 -0.41
CA ILE A 181 -5.15 -17.46 1.03
C ILE A 181 -5.93 -16.19 1.37
N SER A 182 -5.76 -15.13 0.57
CA SER A 182 -6.48 -13.88 0.76
C SER A 182 -7.97 -14.03 0.43
N GLU A 183 -8.84 -13.86 1.42
CA GLU A 183 -10.31 -13.93 1.29
C GLU A 183 -10.89 -12.62 0.68
N VAL A 184 -10.53 -12.31 -0.56
CA VAL A 184 -10.88 -11.02 -1.22
C VAL A 184 -12.38 -10.71 -1.19
N GLN A 185 -13.22 -11.68 -1.57
CA GLN A 185 -14.68 -11.52 -1.55
C GLN A 185 -15.20 -11.18 -0.15
N LYS A 186 -14.73 -11.90 0.87
CA LYS A 186 -15.18 -11.68 2.25
C LYS A 186 -14.71 -10.35 2.80
N ILE A 187 -13.50 -9.89 2.44
CA ILE A 187 -13.05 -8.52 2.76
C ILE A 187 -14.07 -7.51 2.24
N ILE A 188 -14.47 -7.61 0.96
CA ILE A 188 -15.45 -6.69 0.36
C ILE A 188 -16.80 -6.78 1.09
N GLU A 189 -17.32 -7.99 1.30
CA GLU A 189 -18.64 -8.19 1.90
C GLU A 189 -18.77 -7.60 3.31
N ILE A 190 -17.73 -7.72 4.15
CA ILE A 190 -17.77 -7.20 5.52
C ILE A 190 -17.51 -5.70 5.63
N SER A 191 -16.93 -5.07 4.59
CA SER A 191 -16.53 -3.66 4.66
C SER A 191 -17.16 -2.73 3.63
N LYS A 192 -17.97 -3.25 2.70
CA LYS A 192 -18.60 -2.46 1.62
C LYS A 192 -19.42 -1.27 2.09
N ASP A 193 -19.94 -1.28 3.31
CA ASP A 193 -20.85 -0.24 3.81
C ASP A 193 -20.11 1.00 4.35
N TYR A 194 -18.79 0.97 4.44
CA TYR A 194 -17.97 2.07 4.98
C TYR A 194 -16.63 2.25 4.23
N ILE A 195 -16.56 1.78 2.98
CA ILE A 195 -15.38 1.95 2.12
C ILE A 195 -15.79 2.57 0.79
N ASP A 196 -15.15 3.70 0.45
CA ASP A 196 -15.46 4.45 -0.78
C ASP A 196 -14.87 3.83 -2.04
N GLU A 197 -13.69 3.19 -1.94
CA GLU A 197 -13.00 2.59 -3.08
C GLU A 197 -12.13 1.40 -2.66
N TYR A 198 -12.08 0.35 -3.50
CA TYR A 198 -11.24 -0.82 -3.29
C TYR A 198 -10.07 -0.87 -4.26
N TRP A 199 -8.87 -1.06 -3.75
CA TRP A 199 -7.68 -1.24 -4.55
C TRP A 199 -7.16 -2.65 -4.38
N PHE A 200 -6.86 -3.32 -5.50
CA PHE A 200 -6.39 -4.70 -5.49
C PHE A 200 -5.02 -4.79 -6.13
N GLU A 201 -4.04 -5.35 -5.43
CA GLU A 201 -2.72 -5.65 -5.99
C GLU A 201 -2.33 -7.11 -5.77
N ASN A 202 -1.76 -7.74 -6.80
CA ASN A 202 -1.24 -9.09 -6.72
C ASN A 202 0.08 -9.15 -5.96
N LEU A 203 0.31 -10.23 -5.21
CA LEU A 203 1.63 -10.53 -4.68
C LEU A 203 2.64 -10.69 -5.83
N LYS A 204 3.65 -9.83 -5.86
CA LYS A 204 4.79 -9.94 -6.78
C LYS A 204 5.95 -10.63 -6.09
N LEU A 205 6.26 -11.87 -6.43
CA LEU A 205 7.40 -12.60 -5.85
C LEU A 205 8.73 -12.20 -6.51
N ARG A 206 9.45 -11.25 -5.89
CA ARG A 206 10.73 -10.73 -6.39
C ARG A 206 11.68 -10.41 -5.25
N GLY A 207 12.96 -10.20 -5.58
CA GLY A 207 13.99 -9.76 -4.65
C GLY A 207 14.10 -10.66 -3.41
N ASP A 208 14.49 -10.05 -2.30
CA ASP A 208 14.91 -10.76 -1.09
C ASP A 208 13.75 -11.46 -0.37
N TYR A 209 12.51 -11.06 -0.62
CA TYR A 209 11.34 -11.66 0.02
C TYR A 209 10.74 -12.84 -0.76
N LYS A 210 11.17 -13.11 -2.01
CA LYS A 210 10.67 -14.24 -2.81
C LYS A 210 10.87 -15.59 -2.08
N LYS A 211 12.09 -15.89 -1.66
CA LYS A 211 12.44 -17.16 -1.00
C LYS A 211 11.76 -17.31 0.37
N PRO A 212 11.80 -16.30 1.28
CA PRO A 212 11.06 -16.35 2.54
C PRO A 212 9.57 -16.65 2.36
N ILE A 213 8.91 -16.01 1.39
CA ILE A 213 7.48 -16.24 1.14
C ILE A 213 7.23 -17.66 0.60
N LEU A 214 7.99 -18.12 -0.40
CA LEU A 214 7.83 -19.48 -0.93
C LEU A 214 8.08 -20.55 0.14
N ASN A 215 9.10 -20.38 0.98
CA ASN A 215 9.36 -21.27 2.11
C ASN A 215 8.19 -21.29 3.10
N TYR A 216 7.63 -20.12 3.41
CA TYR A 216 6.46 -20.01 4.27
C TYR A 216 5.25 -20.76 3.68
N ILE A 217 4.98 -20.60 2.38
CA ILE A 217 3.91 -21.32 1.69
C ILE A 217 4.17 -22.83 1.73
N ASN A 218 5.38 -23.29 1.40
CA ASN A 218 5.72 -24.72 1.45
C ASN A 218 5.53 -25.34 2.84
N TYR A 219 5.84 -24.57 3.89
CA TYR A 219 5.76 -25.05 5.27
C TYR A 219 4.34 -25.00 5.84
N LYS A 220 3.61 -23.90 5.67
CA LYS A 220 2.29 -23.68 6.28
C LYS A 220 1.11 -24.11 5.38
N TYR A 221 1.29 -24.06 4.07
CA TYR A 221 0.27 -24.31 3.06
C TYR A 221 0.81 -25.25 1.98
N LYS A 222 1.31 -26.41 2.40
CA LYS A 222 2.01 -27.37 1.55
C LYS A 222 1.24 -27.71 0.27
N ASP A 223 -0.08 -27.86 0.38
CA ASP A 223 -0.97 -28.17 -0.75
C ASP A 223 -1.14 -27.00 -1.75
N LEU A 224 -0.87 -25.77 -1.31
CA LEU A 224 -0.89 -24.59 -2.17
C LEU A 224 0.45 -24.34 -2.87
N TYR A 225 1.55 -24.91 -2.37
CA TYR A 225 2.88 -24.65 -2.92
C TYR A 225 3.00 -24.96 -4.42
N PRO A 226 2.51 -26.11 -4.94
CA PRO A 226 2.51 -26.37 -6.38
C PRO A 226 1.76 -25.31 -7.19
N LYS A 227 0.64 -24.78 -6.66
CA LYS A 227 -0.13 -23.71 -7.32
C LYS A 227 0.65 -22.39 -7.37
N TYR A 228 1.44 -22.09 -6.34
CA TYR A 228 2.34 -20.93 -6.36
C TYR A 228 3.47 -21.13 -7.38
N ILE A 229 4.02 -22.34 -7.49
CA ILE A 229 5.01 -22.64 -8.54
C ILE A 229 4.40 -22.40 -9.92
N ASP A 230 3.18 -22.89 -10.15
CA ASP A 230 2.51 -22.71 -11.42
C ASP A 230 2.23 -21.24 -11.77
N ILE A 231 1.68 -20.47 -10.81
CA ILE A 231 1.41 -19.03 -11.01
C ILE A 231 2.69 -18.24 -11.31
N TYR A 232 3.77 -18.49 -10.56
CA TYR A 232 4.94 -17.59 -10.56
C TYR A 232 6.15 -18.08 -11.36
N PHE A 233 6.23 -19.37 -11.68
CA PHE A 233 7.34 -19.95 -12.45
C PHE A 233 6.88 -20.48 -13.81
N ASN A 234 5.64 -20.98 -13.92
CA ASN A 234 5.05 -21.31 -15.22
C ASN A 234 4.26 -20.13 -15.82
N ASN A 235 4.19 -19.00 -15.12
CA ASN A 235 3.46 -17.79 -15.51
C ASN A 235 1.98 -18.06 -15.81
N ASN A 236 1.36 -19.01 -15.10
CA ASN A 236 -0.07 -19.27 -15.26
C ASN A 236 -0.91 -18.12 -14.69
N MET A 237 -1.59 -17.39 -15.59
CA MET A 237 -2.42 -16.24 -15.24
C MET A 237 -3.88 -16.58 -14.94
N SER A 238 -4.30 -17.85 -15.03
CA SER A 238 -5.69 -18.28 -14.80
C SER A 238 -6.25 -17.77 -13.48
N TYR A 239 -5.54 -18.01 -12.36
CA TYR A 239 -5.93 -17.51 -11.05
C TYR A 239 -6.21 -16.00 -11.02
N TRP A 240 -5.34 -15.21 -11.63
CA TRP A 240 -5.48 -13.75 -11.65
C TRP A 240 -6.63 -13.29 -12.55
N LYS A 241 -6.87 -13.98 -13.68
CA LYS A 241 -8.01 -13.71 -14.57
C LYS A 241 -9.33 -14.03 -13.88
N ASP A 242 -9.44 -15.21 -13.26
CA ASP A 242 -10.63 -15.65 -12.55
C ASP A 242 -10.93 -14.76 -11.35
N LEU A 243 -9.90 -14.38 -10.59
CA LEU A 243 -10.05 -13.45 -9.48
C LEU A 243 -10.52 -12.07 -9.95
N SER A 244 -10.01 -11.58 -11.09
CA SER A 244 -10.48 -10.32 -11.65
C SER A 244 -11.96 -10.36 -12.01
N LEU A 245 -12.44 -11.42 -12.66
CA LEU A 245 -13.87 -11.59 -12.97
C LEU A 245 -14.72 -11.59 -11.70
N LYS A 246 -14.28 -12.28 -10.64
CA LYS A 246 -14.97 -12.30 -9.34
C LYS A 246 -15.01 -10.92 -8.67
N ILE A 247 -13.91 -10.17 -8.73
CA ILE A 247 -13.85 -8.79 -8.22
C ILE A 247 -14.79 -7.88 -9.02
N GLU A 248 -14.78 -7.98 -10.35
CA GLU A 248 -15.66 -7.18 -11.21
C GLU A 248 -17.13 -7.48 -10.90
N ASP A 249 -17.53 -8.76 -10.81
CA ASP A 249 -18.89 -9.18 -10.48
C ASP A 249 -19.37 -8.65 -9.13
N ILE A 250 -18.59 -8.88 -8.05
CA ILE A 250 -19.00 -8.45 -6.70
C ILE A 250 -19.02 -6.93 -6.54
N CYS A 251 -18.07 -6.22 -7.13
CA CYS A 251 -18.05 -4.77 -7.06
C CYS A 251 -19.21 -4.16 -7.86
N ASN A 252 -19.55 -4.72 -9.03
CA ASN A 252 -20.71 -4.28 -9.80
C ASN A 252 -22.01 -4.56 -9.04
N LYS A 253 -22.15 -5.76 -8.44
CA LYS A 253 -23.30 -6.13 -7.60
C LYS A 253 -23.57 -5.13 -6.48
N TYR A 254 -22.51 -4.61 -5.85
CA TYR A 254 -22.62 -3.65 -4.74
C TYR A 254 -22.40 -2.19 -5.16
N ASN A 255 -22.28 -1.90 -6.46
CA ASN A 255 -21.99 -0.55 -7.01
C ASN A 255 -20.77 0.13 -6.36
N LEU A 256 -19.69 -0.63 -6.17
CA LEU A 256 -18.45 -0.18 -5.52
C LEU A 256 -17.45 0.37 -6.54
N LYS A 257 -16.72 1.43 -6.17
CA LYS A 257 -15.56 1.89 -6.95
C LYS A 257 -14.37 0.97 -6.70
N TYR A 258 -13.64 0.60 -7.74
CA TYR A 258 -12.45 -0.25 -7.58
C TYR A 258 -11.38 -0.07 -8.65
N LYS A 259 -10.16 -0.55 -8.33
CA LYS A 259 -9.03 -0.65 -9.25
C LYS A 259 -8.30 -1.99 -9.07
N ILE A 260 -8.00 -2.66 -10.18
CA ILE A 260 -7.22 -3.90 -10.22
C ILE A 260 -5.85 -3.61 -10.86
N PHE A 261 -4.76 -3.74 -10.10
CA PHE A 261 -3.43 -3.31 -10.54
C PHE A 261 -2.61 -4.35 -11.29
N TRP A 262 -3.10 -5.59 -11.43
CA TRP A 262 -2.46 -6.61 -12.29
C TRP A 262 -3.12 -6.76 -13.66
N ASN A 263 -4.33 -6.24 -13.82
CA ASN A 263 -5.03 -6.18 -15.10
C ASN A 263 -4.61 -4.90 -15.84
N ASN A 264 -3.51 -4.96 -16.58
CA ASN A 264 -3.23 -3.88 -17.53
C ASN A 264 -4.04 -4.09 -18.81
N LYS A 265 -5.35 -3.78 -18.79
CA LYS A 265 -6.16 -3.67 -20.03
C LYS A 265 -5.45 -2.76 -21.07
N LYS A 266 -4.75 -1.71 -20.62
CA LYS A 266 -3.90 -0.83 -21.46
C LYS A 266 -2.67 -1.49 -22.11
N LYS A 267 -2.14 -2.58 -21.56
CA LYS A 267 -1.06 -3.34 -22.23
C LYS A 267 -1.63 -4.26 -23.30
N GLU A 268 -2.80 -4.86 -23.04
CA GLU A 268 -3.51 -5.69 -24.00
C GLU A 268 -4.01 -4.86 -25.19
N GLU A 269 -4.62 -3.69 -24.97
CA GLU A 269 -4.99 -2.75 -26.05
C GLU A 269 -3.77 -2.28 -26.87
N LYS A 270 -2.64 -1.97 -26.22
CA LYS A 270 -1.38 -1.64 -26.93
C LYS A 270 -0.77 -2.82 -27.69
N LEU A 271 -1.00 -4.06 -27.24
CA LEU A 271 -0.56 -5.27 -27.95
C LEU A 271 -1.49 -5.58 -29.13
N ILE A 272 -2.80 -5.38 -28.98
CA ILE A 272 -3.81 -5.56 -30.03
C ILE A 272 -3.60 -4.52 -31.13
N LEU A 273 -3.44 -3.24 -30.78
CA LEU A 273 -3.11 -2.17 -31.74
C LEU A 273 -1.74 -2.38 -32.43
N LYS A 274 -0.77 -3.01 -31.75
CA LYS A 274 0.49 -3.46 -32.37
C LYS A 274 0.27 -4.66 -33.30
N GLN A 275 -0.58 -5.61 -32.98
CA GLN A 275 -0.82 -6.76 -33.86
C GLN A 275 -1.64 -6.39 -35.10
N GLU A 276 -2.53 -5.40 -35.01
CA GLU A 276 -3.27 -4.88 -36.16
C GLU A 276 -2.40 -4.02 -37.10
N SER A 277 -1.45 -3.25 -36.56
CA SER A 277 -0.49 -2.48 -37.37
C SER A 277 0.57 -3.34 -38.07
N PHE A 278 0.79 -4.58 -37.63
CA PHE A 278 1.65 -5.57 -38.31
C PHE A 278 0.90 -6.44 -39.33
N LYS A 279 -0.43 -6.30 -39.48
CA LYS A 279 -1.23 -6.94 -40.53
C LYS A 279 -1.52 -6.03 -41.73
N LEU A 280 -1.01 -4.79 -41.70
CA LEU A 280 -1.21 -3.77 -42.72
C LEU A 280 0.07 -3.43 -43.52
N PHE A 281 1.08 -4.30 -43.46
CA PHE A 281 2.28 -4.27 -44.31
C PHE A 281 2.62 -5.69 -44.78
#